data_AF-A0A9X4IXF0-F1
#
_entry.id   AF-A0A9X4IXF0-F1
#
_cell.length_a   1.000
_cell.length_b   1.000
_cell.length_c   1.000
_cell.angle_alpha   90.00
_cell.angle_beta   90.00
_cell.angle_gamma   90.00
#
_symmetry.space_group_name_H-M   'P 1'
#
loop_
_entity.id
_entity.type
_entity.pdbx_description
1 polymer ?
#
loop_
_entity_poly.entity_id
_entity_poly.type
_entity_poly.pdbx_seq_one_letter_code
_entity_poly.pdbx_strand_id
1 'polypeptide(L)'
;MKQTKKLKDPKCVPDNILIESGESDTIVSIALGSIIGNLMFPGLGGVVIGGAVGGVIGKESRKEKILAKVPVFYSFHFGNDVMRVQQVRNIGSIEGNAPTTPNQWETLKRTGKKAVENWIDQNMKYKRCVVVLIGSETASRPWVEHEIIKAWNDGKALLGIHIHNLKCPRTGTSRKGKNPFDQIKFQDGSSLSSVVPCYDPDTVNAYRDIALNMASWVDHAIKSKAN
;
A
#
# COMPACT_ATOMS: atom_id res chain seq x y z
N MET A 1 14.39 -30.74 -1.50
CA MET A 1 15.16 -29.59 -0.97
C MET A 1 14.42 -28.31 -1.37
N LYS A 2 13.90 -27.54 -0.40
CA LYS A 2 13.17 -26.29 -0.67
C LYS A 2 14.19 -25.23 -1.09
N GLN A 3 14.25 -24.86 -2.36
CA GLN A 3 14.87 -23.58 -2.76
C GLN A 3 13.93 -22.47 -2.26
N THR A 4 14.13 -22.00 -1.04
CA THR A 4 13.61 -20.70 -0.63
C THR A 4 14.38 -19.67 -1.45
N LYS A 5 13.71 -18.99 -2.40
CA LYS A 5 14.29 -17.82 -3.07
C LYS A 5 14.67 -16.84 -1.96
N LYS A 6 15.97 -16.59 -1.79
CA LYS A 6 16.48 -15.68 -0.75
C LYS A 6 15.81 -14.31 -0.90
N LEU A 7 15.43 -13.71 0.23
CA LEU A 7 14.89 -12.35 0.26
C LEU A 7 16.04 -11.36 0.03
N LYS A 8 15.85 -10.41 -0.90
CA LYS A 8 16.78 -9.29 -1.06
C LYS A 8 16.77 -8.43 0.20
N ASP A 9 17.93 -7.97 0.63
CA ASP A 9 18.01 -7.06 1.77
C ASP A 9 17.39 -5.70 1.42
N PRO A 10 16.84 -4.97 2.41
CA PRO A 10 16.30 -3.64 2.17
C PRO A 10 17.44 -2.73 1.70
N LYS A 11 17.16 -1.93 0.66
CA LYS A 11 17.98 -0.77 0.32
C LYS A 11 17.90 0.19 1.49
N CYS A 12 19.04 0.69 1.96
CA CYS A 12 19.08 1.71 3.01
C CYS A 12 18.15 2.87 2.61
N VAL A 13 17.05 3.01 3.35
CA VAL A 13 16.28 4.25 3.35
C VAL A 13 17.15 5.23 4.16
N PRO A 14 17.52 6.39 3.64
CA PRO A 14 18.29 7.35 4.42
C PRO A 14 17.51 7.67 5.70
N ASP A 15 18.17 7.55 6.84
CA ASP A 15 17.66 7.90 8.16
C ASP A 15 17.30 9.38 8.16
N ASN A 16 16.07 9.73 7.80
CA ASN A 16 15.45 11.04 7.98
C ASN A 16 13.94 10.97 7.67
N ILE A 17 13.21 10.21 8.48
CA ILE A 17 11.78 10.44 8.71
C ILE A 17 11.57 10.40 10.22
N LEU A 18 11.97 11.48 10.90
CA LEU A 18 11.48 11.79 12.23
C LEU A 18 10.08 12.39 12.05
N ILE A 19 9.06 11.66 12.48
CA ILE A 19 7.71 12.19 12.65
C ILE A 19 7.75 12.98 13.97
N GLU A 20 8.03 14.27 13.91
CA GLU A 20 7.77 15.17 15.03
C GLU A 20 6.31 15.62 14.99
N SER A 21 5.61 15.29 16.07
CA SER A 21 4.33 15.87 16.45
C SER A 21 4.53 17.31 16.94
N GLY A 22 3.77 18.26 16.40
CA GLY A 22 3.49 19.53 17.09
C GLY A 22 3.96 20.80 16.37
N GLU A 23 2.97 21.52 15.85
CA GLU A 23 2.79 22.97 15.94
C GLU A 23 3.81 23.98 15.34
N SER A 24 3.26 24.82 14.46
CA SER A 24 3.68 26.17 14.06
C SER A 24 5.01 26.41 13.32
N ASP A 25 4.84 27.07 12.17
CA ASP A 25 5.73 28.01 11.51
C ASP A 25 6.96 27.53 10.70
N THR A 26 6.95 28.01 9.45
CA THR A 26 8.07 28.26 8.52
C THR A 26 8.68 27.12 7.67
N ILE A 27 8.76 27.44 6.37
CA ILE A 27 9.16 26.67 5.18
C ILE A 27 10.67 26.42 5.09
N VAL A 28 11.11 25.23 4.63
CA VAL A 28 12.20 25.10 3.62
C VAL A 28 12.00 23.83 2.77
N SER A 29 11.85 24.01 1.45
CA SER A 29 12.07 22.95 0.45
C SER A 29 13.52 23.03 -0.03
N ILE A 30 14.35 22.02 0.25
CA ILE A 30 15.68 21.90 -0.36
C ILE A 30 15.54 21.06 -1.62
N ALA A 31 15.32 21.75 -2.74
CA ALA A 31 15.61 21.21 -4.05
C ALA A 31 17.13 21.28 -4.26
N LEU A 32 17.81 20.14 -4.12
CA LEU A 32 19.20 20.00 -4.58
C LEU A 32 19.20 19.93 -6.10
N GLY A 33 19.44 21.07 -6.74
CA GLY A 33 19.65 21.13 -8.18
C GLY A 33 19.87 22.57 -8.66
N SER A 34 21.13 22.93 -8.82
CA SER A 34 21.64 24.05 -9.63
C SER A 34 21.64 25.45 -8.99
N ILE A 35 22.76 25.77 -8.33
CA ILE A 35 23.73 26.81 -8.75
C ILE A 35 23.16 28.14 -9.33
N ILE A 36 23.41 29.22 -8.57
CA ILE A 36 23.70 30.62 -8.97
C ILE A 36 22.56 31.47 -9.54
N GLY A 37 22.23 32.55 -8.81
CA GLY A 37 21.54 33.72 -9.36
C GLY A 37 20.94 34.64 -8.28
N ASN A 38 21.77 35.48 -7.68
CA ASN A 38 21.35 36.53 -6.75
C ASN A 38 20.46 37.57 -7.48
N LEU A 39 19.28 37.92 -6.96
CA LEU A 39 18.68 39.23 -7.23
C LEU A 39 17.81 39.72 -6.07
N MET A 40 18.49 40.16 -5.01
CA MET A 40 17.96 41.19 -4.10
C MET A 40 18.12 42.55 -4.79
N PHE A 41 17.03 43.31 -4.91
CA PHE A 41 17.11 44.77 -5.08
C PHE A 41 16.51 45.44 -3.83
N PRO A 42 17.34 46.02 -2.95
CA PRO A 42 16.85 46.90 -1.90
C PRO A 42 16.62 48.30 -2.49
N GLY A 43 15.37 48.78 -2.42
CA GLY A 43 15.00 50.18 -2.67
C GLY A 43 14.27 50.44 -3.97
N LEU A 44 12.92 50.44 -3.94
CA LEU A 44 12.03 51.50 -4.43
C LEU A 44 10.57 51.09 -4.18
N GLY A 45 9.80 51.97 -3.53
CA GLY A 45 8.39 52.21 -3.79
C GLY A 45 7.41 51.04 -3.62
N GLY A 46 6.69 51.03 -2.49
CA GLY A 46 5.48 50.22 -2.35
C GLY A 46 4.41 50.61 -3.37
N VAL A 47 3.64 49.61 -3.81
CA VAL A 47 2.29 49.76 -4.34
C VAL A 47 1.43 48.65 -3.75
N VAL A 48 0.64 49.02 -2.74
CA VAL A 48 -0.63 48.35 -2.40
C VAL A 48 -1.69 49.22 -3.05
N ILE A 49 -2.33 48.75 -4.12
CA ILE A 49 -3.57 49.34 -4.63
C ILE A 49 -4.54 48.20 -4.94
N GLY A 50 -5.57 48.13 -4.10
CA GLY A 50 -6.80 47.38 -4.38
C GLY A 50 -7.74 48.20 -5.29
N GLY A 51 -8.59 47.49 -6.02
CA GLY A 51 -9.68 48.06 -6.82
C GLY A 51 -10.32 46.99 -7.70
N ALA A 52 -11.50 46.53 -7.30
CA ALA A 52 -12.28 45.44 -7.89
C ALA A 52 -12.66 45.69 -9.35
N VAL A 53 -12.74 44.65 -10.20
CA VAL A 53 -13.96 44.07 -10.80
C VAL A 53 -13.56 42.80 -11.56
N GLY A 54 -14.32 41.71 -11.40
CA GLY A 54 -14.22 40.55 -12.27
C GLY A 54 -14.07 39.27 -11.45
N GLY A 55 -15.21 38.65 -11.14
CA GLY A 55 -15.23 37.30 -10.57
C GLY A 55 -14.49 36.33 -11.48
N VAL A 56 -13.24 36.08 -11.16
CA VAL A 56 -12.65 34.77 -11.32
C VAL A 56 -12.46 34.24 -9.90
N ILE A 57 -13.55 33.67 -9.38
CA ILE A 57 -13.43 32.41 -8.63
C ILE A 57 -12.89 31.41 -9.66
N GLY A 58 -11.63 31.62 -10.04
CA GLY A 58 -10.86 30.79 -10.92
C GLY A 58 -10.56 29.62 -10.05
N LYS A 59 -11.48 28.65 -10.09
CA LYS A 59 -11.30 27.25 -9.75
C LYS A 59 -9.91 27.06 -9.19
N GLU A 60 -9.81 27.14 -7.87
CA GLU A 60 -8.93 26.23 -7.19
C GLU A 60 -9.50 24.87 -7.57
N SER A 61 -9.04 24.40 -8.73
CA SER A 61 -9.14 23.05 -9.18
C SER A 61 -8.56 22.31 -8.01
N ARG A 62 -9.46 21.92 -7.10
CA ARG A 62 -9.37 20.70 -6.34
C ARG A 62 -8.62 19.80 -7.30
N LYS A 63 -7.36 19.54 -6.97
CA LYS A 63 -6.78 18.25 -7.22
C LYS A 63 -7.76 17.29 -6.55
N GLU A 64 -8.88 17.02 -7.20
CA GLU A 64 -9.16 15.68 -7.62
C GLU A 64 -7.84 15.24 -8.26
N LYS A 65 -6.93 14.77 -7.38
CA LYS A 65 -6.21 13.55 -7.62
C LYS A 65 -7.30 12.60 -8.09
N ILE A 66 -7.59 12.64 -9.39
CA ILE A 66 -7.69 11.44 -10.17
C ILE A 66 -6.33 10.77 -9.90
N LEU A 67 -6.22 10.14 -8.73
CA LEU A 67 -5.13 9.26 -8.41
C LEU A 67 -5.33 8.18 -9.45
N ALA A 68 -4.57 8.27 -10.54
CA ALA A 68 -4.57 7.27 -11.59
C ALA A 68 -4.57 5.93 -10.88
N LYS A 69 -5.66 5.17 -11.04
CA LYS A 69 -5.96 4.00 -10.20
C LYS A 69 -4.72 3.13 -10.18
N VAL A 70 -4.03 3.08 -9.04
CA VAL A 70 -2.78 2.34 -8.95
C VAL A 70 -3.13 0.87 -9.15
N PRO A 71 -2.50 0.13 -10.06
CA PRO A 71 -2.83 -1.27 -10.23
C PRO A 71 -2.25 -2.04 -9.03
N VAL A 72 -3.13 -2.69 -8.24
CA VAL A 72 -2.72 -3.49 -7.08
C VAL A 72 -3.05 -4.97 -7.24
N PHE A 73 -2.28 -5.80 -6.56
CA PHE A 73 -2.58 -7.20 -6.35
C PHE A 73 -3.05 -7.42 -4.91
N TYR A 74 -4.13 -8.17 -4.72
CA TYR A 74 -4.60 -8.53 -3.38
C TYR A 74 -4.18 -9.95 -3.04
N SER A 75 -3.35 -10.10 -2.01
CA SER A 75 -2.95 -11.37 -1.41
C SER A 75 -3.82 -11.64 -0.17
N PHE A 76 -4.42 -12.81 -0.08
CA PHE A 76 -5.34 -13.16 1.02
C PHE A 76 -5.57 -14.67 1.10
N HIS A 77 -6.25 -15.10 2.17
CA HIS A 77 -6.64 -16.49 2.33
C HIS A 77 -7.95 -16.81 1.59
N PHE A 78 -7.86 -17.54 0.48
CA PHE A 78 -9.00 -17.94 -0.37
C PHE A 78 -10.07 -18.82 0.31
N GLY A 79 -9.80 -19.43 1.48
CA GLY A 79 -10.82 -20.24 2.17
C GLY A 79 -11.72 -19.41 3.09
N ASN A 80 -11.10 -18.63 3.97
CA ASN A 80 -11.81 -17.95 5.07
C ASN A 80 -12.23 -16.52 4.70
N ASP A 81 -11.46 -15.83 3.86
CA ASP A 81 -11.52 -14.37 3.77
C ASP A 81 -12.10 -13.84 2.47
N VAL A 82 -12.49 -14.71 1.53
CA VAL A 82 -13.07 -14.32 0.22
C VAL A 82 -14.19 -13.30 0.36
N MET A 83 -15.14 -13.54 1.28
CA MET A 83 -16.30 -12.66 1.47
C MET A 83 -15.92 -11.29 2.09
N ARG A 84 -14.88 -11.22 2.91
CA ARG A 84 -14.37 -9.96 3.48
C ARG A 84 -13.58 -9.19 2.43
N VAL A 85 -12.74 -9.91 1.68
CA VAL A 85 -11.92 -9.37 0.59
C VAL A 85 -12.79 -8.80 -0.52
N GLN A 86 -13.93 -9.41 -0.82
CA GLN A 86 -14.88 -8.88 -1.80
C GLN A 86 -15.39 -7.48 -1.39
N GLN A 87 -15.64 -7.24 -0.10
CA GLN A 87 -16.02 -5.91 0.39
C GLN A 87 -14.89 -4.90 0.16
N VAL A 88 -13.65 -5.27 0.50
CA VAL A 88 -12.47 -4.40 0.28
C VAL A 88 -12.26 -4.07 -1.20
N ARG A 89 -12.54 -5.01 -2.10
CA ARG A 89 -12.47 -4.79 -3.55
C ARG A 89 -13.58 -3.88 -4.07
N ASN A 90 -14.78 -4.01 -3.53
CA ASN A 90 -15.94 -3.20 -3.94
C ASN A 90 -15.80 -1.72 -3.56
N ILE A 91 -14.94 -1.38 -2.59
CA ILE A 91 -14.60 0.01 -2.22
C ILE A 91 -14.01 0.80 -3.41
N GLY A 92 -13.41 0.13 -4.41
CA GLY A 92 -13.31 0.69 -5.75
C GLY A 92 -12.30 1.83 -5.97
N SER A 93 -11.39 2.14 -5.04
CA SER A 93 -10.37 3.18 -5.29
C SER A 93 -9.13 2.70 -6.06
N ILE A 94 -9.03 1.39 -6.35
CA ILE A 94 -7.81 0.77 -6.88
C ILE A 94 -8.14 -0.39 -7.84
N GLU A 95 -7.46 -0.49 -8.99
CA GLU A 95 -7.63 -1.60 -9.93
C GLU A 95 -7.02 -2.92 -9.39
N GLY A 96 -7.82 -3.63 -8.60
CA GLY A 96 -7.61 -5.04 -8.26
C GLY A 96 -8.08 -5.96 -9.40
N ASN A 97 -7.35 -7.04 -9.66
CA ASN A 97 -7.69 -7.97 -10.73
C ASN A 97 -9.07 -8.64 -10.53
N ALA A 98 -9.70 -9.10 -11.62
CA ALA A 98 -10.95 -9.85 -11.58
C ALA A 98 -10.84 -11.10 -10.68
N PRO A 99 -11.89 -11.47 -9.92
CA PRO A 99 -11.81 -12.58 -8.98
C PRO A 99 -11.59 -13.92 -9.71
N THR A 100 -10.57 -14.66 -9.31
CA THR A 100 -10.56 -16.11 -9.48
C THR A 100 -11.63 -16.67 -8.56
N THR A 101 -12.59 -17.41 -9.10
CA THR A 101 -13.58 -18.09 -8.27
C THR A 101 -12.89 -19.13 -7.37
N PRO A 102 -13.41 -19.44 -6.18
CA PRO A 102 -12.83 -20.48 -5.31
C PRO A 102 -12.60 -21.80 -6.07
N ASN A 103 -13.53 -22.18 -6.94
CA ASN A 103 -13.43 -23.36 -7.79
C ASN A 103 -12.25 -23.28 -8.76
N GLN A 104 -12.07 -22.15 -9.47
CA GLN A 104 -10.92 -21.96 -10.36
C GLN A 104 -9.60 -21.99 -9.59
N TRP A 105 -9.56 -21.45 -8.37
CA TRP A 105 -8.38 -21.50 -7.52
C TRP A 105 -8.05 -22.94 -7.09
N GLU A 106 -9.06 -23.74 -6.77
CA GLU A 106 -8.88 -25.16 -6.48
C GLU A 106 -8.41 -25.96 -7.68
N THR A 107 -8.98 -25.71 -8.86
CA THR A 107 -8.49 -26.31 -10.12
C THR A 107 -7.04 -25.92 -10.37
N LEU A 108 -6.67 -24.65 -10.20
CA LEU A 108 -5.30 -24.17 -10.38
C LEU A 108 -4.33 -24.84 -9.40
N LYS A 109 -4.72 -25.03 -8.14
CA LYS A 109 -3.94 -25.79 -7.15
C LYS A 109 -3.76 -27.25 -7.58
N ARG A 110 -4.77 -27.87 -8.22
CA ARG A 110 -4.71 -29.25 -8.73
C ARG A 110 -3.80 -29.39 -9.96
N THR A 111 -3.72 -28.36 -10.80
CA THR A 111 -2.82 -28.33 -11.98
C THR A 111 -1.34 -28.37 -11.58
N GLY A 112 -1.02 -27.96 -10.35
CA GLY A 112 0.30 -28.13 -9.75
C GLY A 112 1.01 -26.84 -9.40
N LYS A 113 2.09 -26.96 -8.61
CA LYS A 113 2.79 -25.82 -8.01
C LYS A 113 3.27 -24.79 -9.04
N LYS A 114 3.86 -25.25 -10.15
CA LYS A 114 4.39 -24.39 -11.22
C LYS A 114 3.29 -23.57 -11.92
N ALA A 115 2.10 -24.14 -12.06
CA ALA A 115 0.96 -23.44 -12.66
C ALA A 115 0.49 -22.28 -11.75
N VAL A 116 0.43 -22.51 -10.44
CA VAL A 116 0.10 -21.47 -9.45
C VAL A 116 1.17 -20.37 -9.46
N GLU A 117 2.46 -20.72 -9.45
CA GLU A 117 3.55 -19.73 -9.50
C GLU A 117 3.46 -18.84 -10.75
N ASN A 118 3.29 -19.46 -11.94
CA ASN A 118 3.13 -18.75 -13.22
C ASN A 118 1.88 -17.85 -13.23
N TRP A 119 0.77 -18.32 -12.67
CA TRP A 119 -0.43 -17.52 -12.55
C TRP A 119 -0.17 -16.29 -11.65
N ILE A 120 0.51 -16.46 -10.51
CA ILE A 120 0.90 -15.35 -9.64
C ILE A 120 1.83 -14.37 -10.39
N ASP A 121 2.83 -14.87 -11.13
CA ASP A 121 3.73 -14.03 -11.96
C ASP A 121 2.95 -13.12 -12.90
N GLN A 122 2.01 -13.70 -13.65
CA GLN A 122 1.20 -12.97 -14.63
C GLN A 122 0.30 -11.94 -13.96
N ASN A 123 -0.30 -12.29 -12.82
CA ASN A 123 -1.17 -11.40 -12.06
C ASN A 123 -0.42 -10.24 -11.41
N MET A 124 0.84 -10.43 -11.04
CA MET A 124 1.68 -9.40 -10.42
C MET A 124 2.44 -8.51 -11.42
N LYS A 125 2.65 -8.97 -12.67
CA LYS A 125 3.52 -8.31 -13.67
C LYS A 125 3.28 -6.80 -13.82
N TYR A 126 2.02 -6.39 -13.97
CA TYR A 126 1.64 -4.98 -14.18
C TYR A 126 1.17 -4.27 -12.91
N LYS A 127 1.37 -4.88 -11.73
CA LYS A 127 0.94 -4.33 -10.45
C LYS A 127 2.10 -3.60 -9.77
N ARG A 128 1.80 -2.42 -9.22
CA ARG A 128 2.77 -1.55 -8.53
C ARG A 128 2.87 -1.85 -7.04
N CYS A 129 1.76 -2.25 -6.43
CA CYS A 129 1.68 -2.55 -5.01
C CYS A 129 0.94 -3.88 -4.79
N VAL A 130 1.38 -4.63 -3.78
CA VAL A 130 0.78 -5.87 -3.32
C VAL A 130 0.20 -5.62 -1.93
N VAL A 131 -1.11 -5.71 -1.81
CA VAL A 131 -1.87 -5.51 -0.58
C VAL A 131 -2.20 -6.87 0.01
N VAL A 132 -1.64 -7.17 1.17
CA VAL A 132 -1.89 -8.39 1.94
C VAL A 132 -3.03 -8.13 2.91
N LEU A 133 -4.16 -8.80 2.70
CA LEU A 133 -5.33 -8.71 3.55
C LEU A 133 -5.27 -9.81 4.63
N ILE A 134 -4.98 -9.38 5.85
CA ILE A 134 -4.60 -10.23 6.98
C ILE A 134 -5.84 -10.60 7.79
N GLY A 135 -6.33 -11.82 7.57
CA GLY A 135 -7.32 -12.51 8.40
C GLY A 135 -6.65 -13.38 9.46
N SER A 136 -7.46 -14.15 10.20
CA SER A 136 -7.00 -14.96 11.33
C SER A 136 -5.92 -15.99 10.98
N GLU A 137 -6.00 -16.57 9.78
CA GLU A 137 -5.13 -17.66 9.31
C GLU A 137 -4.22 -17.27 8.14
N THR A 138 -4.26 -16.01 7.69
CA THR A 138 -3.53 -15.59 6.49
C THR A 138 -2.03 -15.83 6.62
N ALA A 139 -1.44 -15.58 7.80
CA ALA A 139 -0.02 -15.74 8.04
C ALA A 139 0.48 -17.19 8.04
N SER A 140 -0.42 -18.18 8.16
CA SER A 140 -0.05 -19.60 8.14
C SER A 140 -0.05 -20.20 6.72
N ARG A 141 -0.33 -19.39 5.69
CA ARG A 141 -0.54 -19.88 4.31
C ARG A 141 0.75 -19.76 3.48
N PRO A 142 1.27 -20.87 2.93
CA PRO A 142 2.54 -20.86 2.21
C PRO A 142 2.50 -20.06 0.91
N TRP A 143 1.33 -19.95 0.27
CA TRP A 143 1.16 -19.14 -0.93
C TRP A 143 1.23 -17.64 -0.65
N VAL A 144 0.71 -17.19 0.50
CA VAL A 144 0.81 -15.78 0.92
C VAL A 144 2.27 -15.42 1.18
N GLU A 145 3.00 -16.28 1.89
CA GLU A 145 4.43 -16.11 2.11
C GLU A 145 5.20 -16.03 0.77
N HIS A 146 4.89 -16.92 -0.17
CA HIS A 146 5.50 -16.91 -1.50
C HIS A 146 5.20 -15.62 -2.27
N GLU A 147 3.96 -15.14 -2.24
CA GLU A 147 3.54 -13.88 -2.86
C GLU A 147 4.29 -12.68 -2.29
N ILE A 148 4.48 -12.62 -0.97
CA ILE A 148 5.20 -11.54 -0.29
C ILE A 148 6.68 -11.54 -0.69
N ILE A 149 7.36 -12.68 -0.59
CA ILE A 149 8.80 -12.80 -0.93
C ILE A 149 9.04 -12.42 -2.40
N LYS A 150 8.15 -12.87 -3.29
CA LYS A 150 8.21 -12.55 -4.71
C LYS A 150 8.00 -11.07 -4.97
N ALA A 151 6.94 -10.49 -4.42
CA ALA A 151 6.64 -9.07 -4.57
C ALA A 151 7.80 -8.19 -4.09
N TRP A 152 8.43 -8.56 -2.97
CA TRP A 152 9.62 -7.90 -2.47
C TRP A 152 10.79 -7.99 -3.44
N ASN A 153 11.10 -9.20 -3.91
CA ASN A 153 12.20 -9.45 -4.83
C ASN A 153 12.00 -8.77 -6.20
N ASP A 154 10.76 -8.58 -6.62
CA ASP A 154 10.35 -7.88 -7.83
C ASP A 154 10.31 -6.34 -7.65
N GLY A 155 10.64 -5.81 -6.46
CA GLY A 155 10.70 -4.38 -6.19
C GLY A 155 9.33 -3.70 -6.10
N LYS A 156 8.27 -4.48 -5.83
CA LYS A 156 6.89 -3.99 -5.67
C LYS A 156 6.68 -3.47 -4.26
N ALA A 157 5.83 -2.45 -4.11
CA ALA A 157 5.43 -1.98 -2.79
C ALA A 157 4.59 -3.06 -2.08
N LEU A 158 4.78 -3.20 -0.77
CA LEU A 158 3.98 -4.11 0.07
C LEU A 158 3.16 -3.29 1.06
N LEU A 159 1.95 -3.76 1.34
CA LEU A 159 1.04 -3.15 2.31
C LEU A 159 0.28 -4.24 3.06
N GLY A 160 0.26 -4.20 4.39
CA GLY A 160 -0.61 -5.03 5.22
C GLY A 160 -1.88 -4.29 5.63
N ILE A 161 -3.03 -4.96 5.55
CA ILE A 161 -4.27 -4.46 6.14
C ILE A 161 -4.96 -5.60 6.86
N HIS A 162 -5.20 -5.44 8.17
CA HIS A 162 -6.00 -6.39 8.92
C HIS A 162 -7.48 -6.29 8.51
N ILE A 163 -8.10 -7.44 8.23
CA ILE A 163 -9.51 -7.51 7.80
C ILE A 163 -10.41 -8.23 8.81
N HIS A 164 -9.90 -8.53 10.01
CA HIS A 164 -10.63 -9.29 11.03
C HIS A 164 -11.88 -8.57 11.54
N ASN A 165 -11.87 -7.23 11.54
CA ASN A 165 -13.01 -6.38 11.92
C ASN A 165 -14.08 -6.28 10.82
N LEU A 166 -13.81 -6.75 9.60
CA LEU A 166 -14.84 -6.81 8.57
C LEU A 166 -15.84 -7.93 8.85
N LYS A 167 -17.11 -7.55 8.93
CA LYS A 167 -18.22 -8.49 9.12
C LYS A 167 -18.39 -9.32 7.85
N CYS A 168 -18.10 -10.62 7.95
CA CYS A 168 -18.45 -11.58 6.92
C CYS A 168 -19.95 -11.92 7.03
N PRO A 169 -20.73 -11.88 5.93
CA PRO A 169 -22.14 -12.24 5.96
C PRO A 169 -22.41 -13.66 6.50
N ARG A 170 -21.46 -14.58 6.29
CA ARG A 170 -21.58 -15.98 6.70
C ARG A 170 -21.08 -16.26 8.11
N THR A 171 -20.00 -15.60 8.53
CA THR A 171 -19.24 -15.99 9.74
C THR A 171 -19.04 -14.85 10.74
N GLY A 172 -19.59 -13.65 10.49
CA GLY A 172 -19.37 -12.48 11.33
C GLY A 172 -17.92 -11.95 11.28
N THR A 173 -17.50 -11.27 12.36
CA THR A 173 -16.11 -10.82 12.56
C THR A 173 -15.20 -11.99 12.90
N SER A 174 -13.89 -11.79 12.79
CA SER A 174 -12.89 -12.82 13.10
C SER A 174 -11.91 -12.33 14.16
N ARG A 175 -11.09 -13.24 14.68
CA ARG A 175 -9.96 -12.89 15.55
C ARG A 175 -8.85 -12.25 14.72
N LYS A 176 -8.13 -11.29 15.31
CA LYS A 176 -6.94 -10.71 14.69
C LYS A 176 -5.90 -11.79 14.43
N GLY A 177 -5.49 -11.93 13.17
CA GLY A 177 -4.41 -12.83 12.77
C GLY A 177 -3.04 -12.24 13.04
N LYS A 178 -2.02 -13.12 13.06
CA LYS A 178 -0.62 -12.70 13.12
C LYS A 178 -0.25 -11.93 11.86
N ASN A 179 0.68 -10.99 11.96
CA ASN A 179 1.21 -10.30 10.80
C ASN A 179 2.14 -11.26 10.01
N PRO A 180 1.87 -11.53 8.72
CA PRO A 180 2.73 -12.40 7.91
C PRO A 180 4.15 -11.82 7.72
N PHE A 181 4.32 -10.50 7.80
CA PHE A 181 5.63 -9.86 7.63
C PHE A 181 6.58 -10.12 8.82
N ASP A 182 6.07 -10.48 10.00
CA ASP A 182 6.91 -10.82 11.16
C ASP A 182 7.63 -12.15 10.99
N GLN A 183 7.08 -13.05 10.16
CA GLN A 183 7.63 -14.38 9.94
C GLN A 183 8.74 -14.39 8.89
N ILE A 184 8.76 -13.38 8.03
CA ILE A 184 9.70 -13.25 6.93
C ILE A 184 10.86 -12.39 7.39
N LYS A 185 12.06 -12.97 7.39
CA LYS A 185 13.29 -12.31 7.85
C LYS A 185 14.24 -12.04 6.69
N PHE A 186 14.95 -10.93 6.80
CA PHE A 186 16.07 -10.56 5.94
C PHE A 186 17.34 -11.34 6.32
N GLN A 187 18.41 -11.19 5.54
CA GLN A 187 19.67 -11.90 5.80
C GLN A 187 20.36 -11.39 7.06
N ASP A 188 20.13 -10.12 7.42
CA ASP A 188 20.59 -9.50 8.66
C ASP A 188 19.80 -9.95 9.92
N GLY A 189 18.74 -10.75 9.74
CA GLY A 189 17.88 -11.24 10.82
C GLY A 189 16.74 -10.30 11.22
N SER A 190 16.67 -9.09 10.65
CA SER A 190 15.54 -8.17 10.83
C SER A 190 14.28 -8.70 10.14
N SER A 191 13.10 -8.31 10.64
CA SER A 191 11.81 -8.79 10.12
C SER A 191 11.28 -7.85 9.06
N LEU A 192 10.59 -8.38 8.05
CA LEU A 192 10.00 -7.59 6.97
C LEU A 192 8.96 -6.56 7.49
N SER A 193 8.39 -6.80 8.66
CA SER A 193 7.49 -5.85 9.33
C SER A 193 8.14 -4.55 9.78
N SER A 194 9.48 -4.46 9.87
CA SER A 194 10.15 -3.20 10.21
C SER A 194 10.08 -2.17 9.07
N VAL A 195 9.91 -2.62 7.83
CA VAL A 195 9.92 -1.78 6.63
C VAL A 195 8.57 -1.73 5.90
N VAL A 196 7.73 -2.75 6.08
CA VAL A 196 6.42 -2.82 5.43
C VAL A 196 5.33 -2.24 6.32
N PRO A 197 4.59 -1.20 5.88
CA PRO A 197 3.48 -0.66 6.66
C PRO A 197 2.35 -1.68 6.78
N CYS A 198 1.83 -1.83 8.00
CA CYS A 198 0.70 -2.70 8.31
C CYS A 198 -0.34 -1.92 9.12
N TYR A 199 -1.57 -1.83 8.60
CA TYR A 199 -2.65 -1.07 9.23
C TYR A 199 -3.67 -1.99 9.87
N ASP A 200 -4.20 -1.55 11.01
CA ASP A 200 -5.30 -2.18 11.70
C ASP A 200 -6.53 -1.26 11.72
N PRO A 201 -7.55 -1.54 10.90
CA PRO A 201 -8.74 -0.70 10.80
C PRO A 201 -9.60 -0.70 12.07
N ASP A 202 -10.36 0.38 12.22
CA ASP A 202 -11.29 0.60 13.35
C ASP A 202 -12.20 -0.61 13.66
N THR A 203 -12.44 -0.86 14.95
CA THR A 203 -13.19 -2.04 15.42
C THR A 203 -14.69 -1.96 15.12
N VAL A 204 -15.25 -0.76 14.98
CA VAL A 204 -16.68 -0.52 14.79
C VAL A 204 -17.00 -0.30 13.30
N ASN A 205 -16.18 0.49 12.60
CA ASN A 205 -16.44 0.92 11.23
C ASN A 205 -15.30 0.59 10.25
N ALA A 206 -14.69 -0.59 10.38
CA ALA A 206 -13.60 -1.07 9.53
C ALA A 206 -13.81 -0.84 8.02
N TYR A 207 -15.01 -1.09 7.50
CA TYR A 207 -15.29 -0.88 6.07
C TYR A 207 -15.09 0.57 5.64
N ARG A 208 -15.63 1.52 6.42
CA ARG A 208 -15.53 2.95 6.13
C ARG A 208 -14.10 3.44 6.30
N ASP A 209 -13.41 2.98 7.35
CA ASP A 209 -12.03 3.34 7.62
C ASP A 209 -11.10 2.90 6.48
N ILE A 210 -11.23 1.65 6.04
CA ILE A 210 -10.53 1.14 4.86
C ILE A 210 -10.90 1.99 3.63
N ALA A 211 -12.19 2.31 3.43
CA ALA A 211 -12.61 3.08 2.25
C ALA A 211 -12.00 4.48 2.18
N LEU A 212 -11.91 5.17 3.30
CA LEU A 212 -11.34 6.51 3.38
C LEU A 212 -9.81 6.51 3.23
N ASN A 213 -9.14 5.49 3.78
CA ASN A 213 -7.69 5.50 3.92
C ASN A 213 -6.93 4.62 2.91
N MET A 214 -7.58 3.68 2.22
CA MET A 214 -6.94 2.72 1.30
C MET A 214 -6.01 3.38 0.28
N ALA A 215 -6.45 4.48 -0.36
CA ALA A 215 -5.64 5.18 -1.35
C ALA A 215 -4.39 5.81 -0.71
N SER A 216 -4.53 6.41 0.48
CA SER A 216 -3.44 7.01 1.23
C SER A 216 -2.42 5.97 1.69
N TRP A 217 -2.89 4.82 2.20
CA TRP A 217 -2.04 3.72 2.64
C TRP A 217 -1.24 3.10 1.48
N VAL A 218 -1.84 2.97 0.30
CA VAL A 218 -1.12 2.50 -0.90
C VAL A 218 -0.12 3.53 -1.39
N ASP A 219 -0.48 4.82 -1.41
CA ASP A 219 0.45 5.91 -1.74
C ASP A 219 1.65 5.93 -0.77
N HIS A 220 1.40 5.75 0.53
CA HIS A 220 2.44 5.68 1.54
C HIS A 220 3.37 4.48 1.31
N ALA A 221 2.81 3.28 1.13
CA ALA A 221 3.59 2.07 0.85
C ALA A 221 4.46 2.17 -0.40
N ILE A 222 4.00 2.88 -1.43
CA ILE A 222 4.79 3.11 -2.66
C ILE A 222 5.95 4.06 -2.41
N LYS A 223 5.74 5.10 -1.59
CA LYS A 223 6.76 6.09 -1.26
C LYS A 223 7.80 5.57 -0.27
N SER A 224 7.39 4.76 0.71
CA SER A 224 8.25 4.22 1.77
C SER A 224 8.91 2.89 1.42
N LYS A 225 8.71 2.34 0.22
CA LYS A 225 9.26 1.04 -0.15
C LYS A 225 10.80 1.05 -0.10
N ALA A 226 11.37 0.03 0.55
CA ALA A 226 12.80 -0.12 0.73
C ALA A 226 13.43 -1.19 -0.17
N ASN A 227 12.80 -1.55 -1.29
CA ASN A 227 13.24 -2.65 -2.17
C ASN A 227 13.59 -2.24 -3.62
#